data_AF-A0A1E5MFV4-F1
#
_entry.id   AF-A0A1E5MFV4-F1
#
_cell.length_a   1.000
_cell.length_b   1.000
_cell.length_c   1.000
_cell.angle_alpha   90.00
_cell.angle_beta   90.00
_cell.angle_gamma   90.00
#
_symmetry.space_group_name_H-M   'P 1'
#
loop_
_entity.id
_entity.type
_entity.pdbx_description
1 polymer ?
#
loop_
_entity_poly.entity_id
_entity_poly.type
_entity_poly.pdbx_seq_one_letter_code
_entity_poly.pdbx_strand_id
1 'polypeptide(L)' 'MSDTSSVETARALPASSRWDRLRFRWHAEQEIHDLTRDREHEERVVAEATVRLQPGPWNIALLFRRDAGSRR' A
#
# COMPACT_ATOMS: atom_id res chain seq x y z
N MET A 1 -7.31 -37.96 -13.65
CA MET A 1 -7.39 -36.92 -14.70
C MET A 1 -8.00 -35.71 -14.02
N SER A 2 -7.27 -34.60 -13.93
CA SER A 2 -7.71 -33.40 -13.24
C SER A 2 -8.24 -32.40 -14.26
N ASP A 3 -9.55 -32.22 -14.30
CA ASP A 3 -10.21 -31.24 -15.16
C ASP A 3 -10.02 -29.84 -14.58
N THR A 4 -8.97 -29.15 -15.03
CA THR A 4 -8.81 -27.71 -14.79
C THR A 4 -9.65 -26.94 -15.80
N SER A 5 -10.84 -26.54 -15.41
CA SER A 5 -11.63 -25.54 -16.16
C SER A 5 -10.92 -24.19 -16.09
N SER A 6 -10.48 -23.68 -17.24
CA SER A 6 -9.91 -22.34 -17.36
C SER A 6 -10.99 -21.30 -17.10
N VAL A 7 -10.76 -20.37 -16.18
CA VAL A 7 -11.64 -19.22 -15.95
C VAL A 7 -11.29 -18.15 -16.97
N GLU A 8 -12.23 -17.82 -17.84
CA GLU A 8 -12.04 -16.82 -18.88
C GLU A 8 -12.14 -15.41 -18.28
N THR A 9 -11.00 -14.75 -18.12
CA THR A 9 -10.96 -13.36 -17.62
C THR A 9 -11.21 -12.39 -18.77
N ALA A 10 -12.42 -12.41 -19.35
CA ALA A 10 -12.79 -11.43 -20.36
C ALA A 10 -13.52 -10.25 -19.71
N ARG A 11 -12.79 -9.15 -19.46
CA ARG A 11 -13.43 -7.83 -19.41
C ARG A 11 -12.55 -6.81 -20.10
N ALA A 12 -12.79 -6.60 -21.40
CA ALA A 12 -12.30 -5.42 -22.07
C ALA A 12 -12.90 -4.20 -21.35
N LEU A 13 -12.02 -3.35 -20.79
CA LEU A 13 -12.44 -2.08 -20.22
C LEU A 13 -13.02 -1.23 -21.35
N PRO A 14 -14.21 -0.61 -21.18
CA PRO A 14 -14.75 0.29 -22.20
C PRO A 14 -13.73 1.38 -22.51
N ALA A 15 -13.68 1.84 -23.75
CA ALA A 15 -12.79 2.91 -24.16
C ALA A 15 -13.04 4.15 -23.29
N SER A 16 -12.20 4.34 -22.28
CA SER A 16 -12.31 5.45 -21.33
C SER A 16 -12.08 6.76 -22.08
N SER A 17 -12.97 7.72 -21.91
CA SER A 17 -12.76 9.07 -22.41
C SER A 17 -11.47 9.66 -21.82
N ARG A 18 -10.84 10.61 -22.53
CA ARG A 18 -9.69 11.36 -21.97
C ARG A 18 -10.04 12.02 -20.64
N TRP A 19 -11.30 12.41 -20.46
CA TRP A 19 -11.81 12.99 -19.22
C TRP A 19 -11.93 11.97 -18.07
N ASP A 20 -12.33 10.74 -18.37
CA ASP A 20 -12.41 9.66 -17.37
C ASP A 20 -11.01 9.32 -16.84
N ARG A 21 -10.01 9.30 -17.73
CA ARG A 21 -8.60 9.10 -17.34
C ARG A 21 -8.09 10.22 -16.45
N LEU A 22 -8.45 11.48 -16.75
CA LEU A 22 -8.06 12.62 -15.92
C LEU A 22 -8.71 12.58 -14.53
N ARG A 23 -10.01 12.24 -14.43
CA ARG A 23 -10.68 12.07 -13.13
C ARG A 23 -10.09 10.91 -12.34
N PHE A 24 -9.84 9.78 -13.00
CA PHE A 24 -9.19 8.64 -12.36
C PHE A 24 -7.81 9.02 -11.81
N ARG A 25 -6.99 9.70 -12.62
CA ARG A 25 -5.66 10.14 -12.19
C ARG A 25 -5.74 11.07 -10.98
N TRP A 26 -6.64 12.04 -10.99
CA TRP A 26 -6.84 12.95 -9.86
C TRP A 26 -7.24 12.20 -8.58
N HIS A 27 -8.19 11.27 -8.67
CA HIS A 27 -8.60 10.46 -7.51
C HIS A 27 -7.46 9.60 -6.99
N ALA A 28 -6.70 8.95 -7.88
CA ALA A 28 -5.56 8.14 -7.51
C ALA A 28 -4.46 8.99 -6.84
N GLU A 29 -4.19 10.19 -7.34
CA GLU A 29 -3.22 11.12 -6.74
C GLU A 29 -3.64 11.55 -5.33
N GLN A 30 -4.93 11.83 -5.11
CA GLN A 30 -5.47 12.16 -3.79
C GLN A 30 -5.40 10.97 -2.83
N GLU A 31 -5.82 9.78 -3.26
CA GLU A 31 -5.77 8.57 -2.44
C GLU A 31 -4.32 8.21 -2.06
N ILE A 32 -3.39 8.31 -3.00
CA ILE A 32 -1.95 8.12 -2.72
C ILE A 32 -1.45 9.18 -1.74
N HIS A 33 -1.85 10.44 -1.90
CA HIS A 33 -1.44 11.51 -1.01
C HIS A 33 -1.93 11.26 0.43
N ASP A 34 -3.20 10.89 0.59
CA ASP A 34 -3.80 10.58 1.89
C ASP A 34 -3.11 9.39 2.54
N LEU A 35 -2.90 8.30 1.79
CA LEU A 35 -2.17 7.11 2.29
C LEU A 35 -0.72 7.42 2.65
N THR A 36 -0.06 8.30 1.89
CA THR A 36 1.34 8.70 2.17
C THR A 36 1.39 9.59 3.42
N ARG A 37 0.44 10.51 3.58
CA ARG A 37 0.31 11.37 4.75
C ARG A 37 0.09 10.56 6.03
N ASP A 38 -0.76 9.54 5.97
CA ASP A 38 -0.99 8.63 7.08
C ASP A 38 0.28 7.84 7.42
N ARG A 39 1.04 7.42 6.41
CA ARG A 39 2.34 6.76 6.62
C ARG A 39 3.36 7.66 7.31
N GLU A 40 3.46 8.93 6.93
CA GLU A 40 4.34 9.89 7.62
C GLU A 40 3.90 10.10 9.08
N HIS A 41 2.59 10.11 9.34
CA HIS A 41 2.06 10.21 10.70
C HIS A 41 2.38 8.97 11.54
N GLU A 42 2.18 7.78 10.99
CA GLU A 42 2.55 6.51 11.63
C GLU A 42 4.05 6.45 11.92
N GLU A 43 4.90 6.88 10.99
CA GLU A 43 6.35 6.90 11.20
C GLU A 43 6.74 7.85 12.34
N ARG A 44 6.07 9.00 12.49
CA ARG A 44 6.27 9.91 13.63
C ARG A 44 5.81 9.28 14.94
N VAL A 45 4.64 8.66 14.97
CA VAL A 45 4.12 7.97 16.17
C VAL A 45 5.03 6.82 16.57
N VAL A 46 5.51 6.02 15.62
CA VAL A 46 6.46 4.93 15.87
C VAL A 46 7.81 5.48 16.35
N ALA A 47 8.31 6.57 15.78
CA ALA A 47 9.55 7.20 16.24
C ALA A 47 9.41 7.73 17.67
N GLU A 48 8.30 8.41 17.98
CA GLU A 48 8.00 8.91 19.32
C GLU A 48 7.81 7.75 20.32
N ALA A 49 7.13 6.69 19.92
CA ALA A 49 6.98 5.47 20.71
C ALA A 49 8.32 4.77 20.92
N THR A 50 9.22 4.74 19.94
CA THR A 50 10.57 4.18 20.08
C THR A 50 11.43 4.98 21.06
N VAL A 51 11.26 6.31 21.09
CA VAL A 51 11.97 7.18 22.04
C VAL A 51 11.43 7.05 23.46
N ARG A 52 10.11 6.86 23.64
CA ARG A 52 9.46 6.81 24.96
C ARG A 52 9.30 5.41 25.55
N LEU A 53 9.21 4.38 24.72
CA LEU A 53 9.07 2.99 25.15
C LEU A 53 10.43 2.31 25.02
N GLN A 54 10.95 1.75 26.11
CA GLN A 54 11.89 0.65 25.97
C GLN A 54 11.25 -0.42 25.09
N PRO A 55 11.99 -1.12 24.21
CA PRO A 55 11.43 -2.09 23.29
C PRO A 55 10.71 -3.19 24.08
N GLY A 56 9.39 -3.02 24.22
CA GLY A 56 8.50 -3.93 24.91
C GLY A 56 7.92 -4.96 23.94
N PRO A 57 7.31 -6.03 24.45
CA PRO A 57 6.81 -7.16 23.65
C PRO A 57 5.78 -6.77 22.58
N TRP A 58 5.19 -5.58 22.66
CA TRP A 58 4.22 -5.05 21.71
C TRP A 58 4.83 -4.50 20.41
N ASN A 59 6.15 -4.33 20.33
CA ASN A 59 6.85 -3.88 19.12
C ASN A 59 7.14 -5.00 18.10
N ILE A 60 6.48 -6.16 18.23
CA ILE A 60 6.72 -7.34 17.39
C ILE A 60 6.51 -7.06 15.88
N ALA A 61 5.64 -6.12 15.53
CA ALA A 61 5.41 -5.71 14.15
C ALA A 61 6.66 -5.09 13.48
N LEU A 62 7.56 -4.47 14.26
CA LEU A 62 8.81 -3.89 13.74
C LEU A 62 9.79 -4.97 13.27
N LEU A 63 9.75 -6.17 13.86
CA LEU A 63 10.60 -7.31 13.45
C LEU A 63 10.23 -7.84 12.06
N PHE A 64 8.98 -7.64 11.63
CA PHE A 64 8.48 -8.07 10.32
C PHE A 64 8.52 -6.96 9.27
N ARG A 65 8.95 -5.74 9.63
CA ARG A 65 9.14 -4.65 8.67
C ARG A 65 10.37 -5.01 7.82
N ARG A 66 10.12 -5.48 6.60
CA ARG A 66 11.18 -5.76 5.62
C ARG A 66 11.88 -4.44 5.27
N ASP A 67 13.16 -4.33 5.61
CA ASP A 67 13.99 -3.22 5.17
C ASP A 67 13.99 -3.16 3.64
N ALA A 68 13.38 -2.12 3.09
CA ALA A 68 13.37 -1.85 1.66
C ALA A 68 14.78 -1.57 1.09
N GLY A 69 15.81 -1.51 1.94
CA GLY A 69 17.21 -1.25 1.58
C GLY A 69 18.12 -2.48 1.46
N SER A 70 17.66 -3.71 1.73
CA SER A 70 18.56 -4.89 1.78
C SER A 70 18.74 -5.63 0.44
N ARG A 71 18.34 -5.05 -0.69
CA ARG A 71 18.64 -5.58 -2.03
C ARG A 71 19.86 -4.84 -2.60
N ARG A 72 21.05 -5.36 -2.30
CA ARG A 72 22.23 -5.22 -3.16
C ARG A 72 22.49 -6.56 -3.83
#